data_AF-A0A2N0P636-F1
#
_entry.id   AF-A0A2N0P636-F1
#
_cell.length_a   1.000
_cell.length_b   1.000
_cell.length_c   1.000
_cell.angle_alpha   90.00
_cell.angle_beta   90.00
_cell.angle_gamma   90.00
#
_symmetry.space_group_name_H-M   'P 1'
#
loop_
_entity.id
_entity.type
_entity.pdbx_description
1 polymer ?
#
loop_
_entity_poly.entity_id
_entity_poly.type
_entity_poly.pdbx_seq_one_letter_code
_entity_poly.pdbx_strand_id
1 'polypeptide(L)'
;RGSRDGFTPDKFHSLCDNKPKTVTFIKVKGTDEILGGYNPIIWETSKSFGETKDSFIFSFKYKNGLIKDGILSNVESIEGALNYSRAFGPSFGDSDLFLFGYDNGTSDYTEISCEQACYEKKIRDTKDEFLIEDYEVFQLQKKE
;
A
#
# COMPACT_ATOMS: atom_id res chain seq x y z
N ARG A 1 0.43 -0.20 12.75
CA ARG A 1 1.10 1.11 12.62
C ARG A 1 2.59 0.84 12.63
N GLY A 2 3.32 1.27 11.61
CA GLY A 2 4.75 0.98 11.45
C GLY A 2 5.59 1.40 12.64
N SER A 3 5.44 2.64 13.10
CA SER A 3 6.16 3.17 14.28
C SER A 3 5.96 2.42 15.59
N ARG A 4 4.88 1.62 15.71
CA ARG A 4 4.60 0.77 16.88
C ARG A 4 5.00 -0.68 16.66
N ASP A 5 4.69 -1.21 15.48
CA ASP A 5 4.68 -2.65 15.21
C ASP A 5 5.90 -3.12 14.39
N GLY A 6 6.61 -2.20 13.74
CA GLY A 6 7.75 -2.45 12.85
C GLY A 6 7.45 -2.21 11.37
N PHE A 7 8.51 -2.12 10.57
CA PHE A 7 8.47 -1.83 9.13
C PHE A 7 8.86 -3.02 8.25
N THR A 8 8.77 -4.25 8.78
CA THR A 8 9.07 -5.46 8.00
C THR A 8 7.80 -6.04 7.36
N PRO A 9 7.89 -6.63 6.15
CA PRO A 9 6.81 -7.41 5.55
C PRO A 9 6.26 -8.50 6.49
N ASP A 10 7.13 -9.22 7.20
CA ASP A 10 6.71 -10.26 8.15
C ASP A 10 5.81 -9.69 9.25
N LYS A 11 6.07 -8.45 9.72
CA LYS A 11 5.20 -7.78 10.68
C LYS A 11 3.86 -7.41 10.06
N PHE A 12 3.86 -6.88 8.85
CA PHE A 12 2.62 -6.58 8.12
C PHE A 12 1.74 -7.83 7.99
N HIS A 13 2.26 -8.93 7.44
CA HIS A 13 1.52 -10.16 7.25
C HIS A 13 1.02 -10.77 8.56
N SER A 14 1.87 -10.78 9.62
CA SER A 14 1.45 -11.30 10.93
C SER A 14 0.26 -10.54 11.55
N LEU A 15 0.07 -9.27 11.17
CA LEU A 15 -0.97 -8.40 11.71
C LEU A 15 -2.15 -8.20 10.76
N CYS A 16 -1.97 -8.34 9.46
CA CYS A 16 -2.96 -7.96 8.45
C CYS A 16 -3.53 -9.14 7.67
N ASP A 17 -2.84 -10.27 7.59
CA ASP A 17 -3.38 -11.45 6.92
C ASP A 17 -4.70 -11.91 7.55
N ASN A 18 -5.58 -12.48 6.73
CA ASN A 18 -6.95 -12.87 7.07
C ASN A 18 -7.89 -11.70 7.42
N LYS A 19 -7.47 -10.44 7.21
CA LYS A 19 -8.32 -9.27 7.43
C LYS A 19 -8.79 -8.70 6.09
N PRO A 20 -10.12 -8.68 5.82
CA PRO A 20 -10.66 -8.01 4.66
C PRO A 20 -10.94 -6.53 4.93
N LYS A 21 -11.20 -5.77 3.85
CA LYS A 21 -11.68 -4.38 3.88
C LYS A 21 -10.72 -3.47 4.64
N THR A 22 -9.47 -3.49 4.25
CA THR A 22 -8.44 -2.66 4.88
C THR A 22 -8.14 -1.44 4.04
N VAL A 23 -7.85 -0.32 4.68
CA VAL A 23 -7.26 0.85 4.04
C VAL A 23 -5.88 1.12 4.62
N THR A 24 -4.91 1.30 3.75
CA THR A 24 -3.52 1.62 4.09
C THR A 24 -3.26 3.09 3.84
N PHE A 25 -2.59 3.76 4.78
CA PHE A 25 -2.05 5.11 4.64
C PHE A 25 -0.55 5.05 4.87
N ILE A 26 0.22 5.66 3.98
CA ILE A 26 1.69 5.73 4.02
C ILE A 26 2.08 7.20 3.99
N LYS A 27 2.82 7.64 4.98
CA LYS A 27 3.40 8.98 5.02
C LYS A 27 4.80 8.93 4.45
N VAL A 28 5.04 9.73 3.40
CA VAL A 28 6.36 9.84 2.76
C VAL A 28 7.27 10.70 3.62
N LYS A 29 8.49 10.24 3.86
CA LYS A 29 9.45 10.88 4.75
C LYS A 29 9.91 12.23 4.21
N GLY A 30 9.82 13.25 5.06
CA GLY A 30 10.27 14.60 4.72
C GLY A 30 9.33 15.36 3.77
N THR A 31 8.10 14.87 3.55
CA THR A 31 7.11 15.53 2.71
C THR A 31 5.73 15.58 3.40
N ASP A 32 4.83 16.39 2.83
CA ASP A 32 3.41 16.45 3.22
C ASP A 32 2.57 15.40 2.47
N GLU A 33 3.20 14.43 1.80
CA GLU A 33 2.54 13.49 0.89
C GLU A 33 2.08 12.23 1.63
N ILE A 34 0.83 11.85 1.34
CA ILE A 34 0.22 10.60 1.78
C ILE A 34 -0.12 9.77 0.55
N LEU A 35 0.29 8.50 0.59
CA LEU A 35 -0.04 7.48 -0.39
C LEU A 35 -0.86 6.38 0.29
N GLY A 36 -1.55 5.56 -0.49
CA GLY A 36 -2.26 4.44 0.10
C GLY A 36 -3.14 3.70 -0.88
N GLY A 37 -3.88 2.75 -0.33
CA GLY A 37 -4.83 1.95 -1.10
C GLY A 37 -5.83 1.24 -0.21
N TYR A 38 -6.94 0.85 -0.83
CA TYR A 38 -8.00 0.09 -0.21
C TYR A 38 -8.02 -1.34 -0.76
N ASN A 39 -7.84 -2.32 0.11
CA ASN A 39 -8.03 -3.73 -0.21
C ASN A 39 -9.42 -4.19 0.26
N PRO A 40 -10.37 -4.50 -0.65
CA PRO A 40 -11.70 -5.01 -0.29
C PRO A 40 -11.69 -6.48 0.17
N ILE A 41 -10.72 -7.27 -0.28
CA ILE A 41 -10.62 -8.71 -0.02
C ILE A 41 -9.60 -8.99 1.09
N ILE A 42 -9.40 -10.26 1.39
CA ILE A 42 -8.52 -10.72 2.46
C ILE A 42 -7.06 -10.59 2.01
N TRP A 43 -6.19 -10.02 2.85
CA TRP A 43 -4.75 -10.20 2.72
C TRP A 43 -4.35 -11.64 3.04
N GLU A 44 -3.40 -12.18 2.29
CA GLU A 44 -2.78 -13.48 2.55
C GLU A 44 -1.30 -13.43 2.15
N THR A 45 -0.54 -14.42 2.64
CA THR A 45 0.83 -14.66 2.21
C THR A 45 0.85 -15.81 1.22
N SER A 46 1.20 -15.55 -0.04
CA SER A 46 1.30 -16.57 -1.09
C SER A 46 2.28 -16.16 -2.19
N LYS A 47 2.38 -16.95 -3.27
CA LYS A 47 3.16 -16.58 -4.47
C LYS A 47 2.26 -16.05 -5.61
N SER A 48 1.01 -15.75 -5.31
CA SER A 48 0.02 -15.27 -6.28
C SER A 48 -0.30 -13.79 -6.05
N PHE A 49 -1.12 -13.26 -6.94
CA PHE A 49 -1.70 -11.92 -6.81
C PHE A 49 -3.13 -12.03 -6.31
N GLY A 50 -3.59 -10.98 -5.64
CA GLY A 50 -4.98 -10.83 -5.24
C GLY A 50 -5.79 -10.19 -6.35
N GLU A 51 -6.87 -10.86 -6.75
CA GLU A 51 -7.75 -10.43 -7.82
C GLU A 51 -8.95 -9.66 -7.30
N THR A 52 -9.04 -8.37 -7.64
CA THR A 52 -10.23 -7.57 -7.31
C THR A 52 -10.38 -6.37 -8.22
N LYS A 53 -11.62 -6.02 -8.56
CA LYS A 53 -11.97 -4.79 -9.27
C LYS A 53 -12.31 -3.63 -8.33
N ASP A 54 -12.57 -3.92 -7.06
CA ASP A 54 -13.11 -2.96 -6.09
C ASP A 54 -12.01 -2.34 -5.22
N SER A 55 -10.74 -2.55 -5.60
CA SER A 55 -9.58 -1.88 -5.01
C SER A 55 -9.35 -0.53 -5.68
N PHE A 56 -8.74 0.39 -4.93
CA PHE A 56 -8.25 1.66 -5.46
C PHE A 56 -7.01 2.07 -4.69
N ILE A 57 -6.12 2.80 -5.36
CA ILE A 57 -4.99 3.50 -4.75
C ILE A 57 -5.22 5.00 -4.81
N PHE A 58 -4.55 5.72 -3.92
CA PHE A 58 -4.65 7.17 -3.84
C PHE A 58 -3.34 7.82 -3.46
N SER A 59 -3.25 9.10 -3.80
CA SER A 59 -2.25 10.02 -3.25
C SER A 59 -2.87 11.37 -3.00
N PHE A 60 -2.35 12.09 -2.00
CA PHE A 60 -2.67 13.49 -1.79
C PHE A 60 -1.59 14.16 -0.94
N LYS A 61 -1.55 15.50 -1.01
CA LYS A 61 -0.76 16.30 -0.07
C LYS A 61 -1.66 16.81 1.04
N TYR A 62 -1.21 16.66 2.28
CA TYR A 62 -1.90 17.16 3.46
C TYR A 62 -1.11 18.29 4.09
N LYS A 63 -1.53 19.53 3.85
CA LYS A 63 -0.84 20.73 4.35
C LYS A 63 -1.82 21.67 5.02
N ASN A 64 -1.48 22.10 6.25
CA ASN A 64 -2.28 23.04 7.05
C ASN A 64 -3.75 22.58 7.23
N GLY A 65 -3.98 21.29 7.44
CA GLY A 65 -5.33 20.76 7.65
C GLY A 65 -6.15 20.51 6.38
N LEU A 66 -5.58 20.75 5.19
CA LEU A 66 -6.28 20.66 3.92
C LEU A 66 -5.64 19.64 2.98
N ILE A 67 -6.49 18.87 2.30
CA ILE A 67 -6.11 17.98 1.20
C ILE A 67 -5.90 18.83 -0.06
N LYS A 68 -4.79 18.62 -0.76
CA LYS A 68 -4.48 19.19 -2.07
C LYS A 68 -4.06 18.10 -3.03
N ASP A 69 -4.29 18.32 -4.32
CA ASP A 69 -3.78 17.51 -5.42
C ASP A 69 -4.08 16.01 -5.26
N GLY A 70 -5.33 15.69 -4.89
CA GLY A 70 -5.76 14.32 -4.64
C GLY A 70 -5.93 13.53 -5.93
N ILE A 71 -5.29 12.36 -5.99
CA ILE A 71 -5.45 11.36 -7.05
C ILE A 71 -6.16 10.15 -6.46
N LEU A 72 -7.15 9.65 -7.18
CA LEU A 72 -7.78 8.37 -6.96
C LEU A 72 -7.67 7.57 -8.26
N SER A 73 -7.13 6.36 -8.15
CA SER A 73 -6.94 5.44 -9.26
C SER A 73 -7.58 4.10 -8.94
N ASN A 74 -8.52 3.65 -9.78
CA ASN A 74 -9.13 2.34 -9.63
C ASN A 74 -8.29 1.27 -10.34
N VAL A 75 -8.61 0.02 -10.09
CA VAL A 75 -8.02 -1.12 -10.80
C VAL A 75 -8.43 -1.08 -12.28
N GLU A 76 -7.43 -1.17 -13.16
CA GLU A 76 -7.61 -1.40 -14.60
C GLU A 76 -7.38 -2.88 -14.94
N SER A 77 -6.36 -3.51 -14.34
CA SER A 77 -6.06 -4.94 -14.48
C SER A 77 -6.32 -5.70 -13.18
N ILE A 78 -7.33 -6.57 -13.20
CA ILE A 78 -7.81 -7.30 -12.01
C ILE A 78 -6.76 -8.30 -11.51
N GLU A 79 -6.04 -8.94 -12.42
CA GLU A 79 -5.14 -10.08 -12.15
C GLU A 79 -3.95 -9.73 -11.25
N GLY A 80 -3.58 -8.44 -11.19
CA GLY A 80 -2.42 -7.94 -10.42
C GLY A 80 -2.79 -6.92 -9.35
N ALA A 81 -4.06 -6.81 -8.95
CA ALA A 81 -4.51 -5.69 -8.12
C ALA A 81 -3.82 -5.61 -6.74
N LEU A 82 -3.39 -6.75 -6.17
CA LEU A 82 -2.73 -6.86 -4.88
C LEU A 82 -1.54 -7.84 -4.96
N ASN A 83 -0.47 -7.56 -4.22
CA ASN A 83 0.69 -8.45 -4.14
C ASN A 83 0.72 -9.16 -2.78
N TYR A 84 0.66 -10.49 -2.79
CA TYR A 84 0.62 -11.34 -1.59
C TYR A 84 1.98 -11.97 -1.25
N SER A 85 3.03 -11.61 -1.97
CA SER A 85 4.36 -12.16 -1.71
C SER A 85 4.86 -11.74 -0.32
N ARG A 86 5.45 -12.70 0.40
CA ARG A 86 5.99 -12.52 1.76
C ARG A 86 7.00 -11.38 1.88
N ALA A 87 7.70 -11.05 0.79
CA ALA A 87 8.68 -9.98 0.78
C ALA A 87 8.05 -8.59 0.66
N PHE A 88 6.72 -8.51 0.55
CA PHE A 88 5.98 -7.28 0.32
C PHE A 88 5.12 -6.90 1.52
N GLY A 89 5.03 -5.59 1.76
CA GLY A 89 4.09 -5.02 2.71
C GLY A 89 2.71 -4.83 2.09
N PRO A 90 1.97 -3.77 2.48
CA PRO A 90 0.72 -3.40 1.84
C PRO A 90 0.96 -2.83 0.43
N SER A 91 1.25 -3.72 -0.52
CA SER A 91 1.55 -3.37 -1.91
C SER A 91 0.34 -3.59 -2.81
N PHE A 92 0.11 -2.63 -3.69
CA PHE A 92 -1.04 -2.60 -4.60
C PHE A 92 -0.52 -2.53 -6.03
N GLY A 93 -1.06 -3.37 -6.90
CA GLY A 93 -0.58 -3.50 -8.26
C GLY A 93 0.73 -4.29 -8.33
N ASP A 94 1.22 -4.47 -9.55
CA ASP A 94 2.56 -5.04 -9.78
C ASP A 94 3.66 -4.07 -9.34
N SER A 95 3.47 -2.77 -9.62
CA SER A 95 4.40 -1.71 -9.22
C SER A 95 3.73 -0.38 -8.84
N ASP A 96 2.39 -0.31 -8.81
CA ASP A 96 1.66 0.96 -8.61
C ASP A 96 1.88 1.58 -7.23
N LEU A 97 1.96 0.74 -6.20
CA LEU A 97 2.43 1.10 -4.86
C LEU A 97 3.21 -0.09 -4.31
N PHE A 98 4.54 -0.01 -4.43
CA PHE A 98 5.46 -1.10 -4.16
C PHE A 98 6.18 -0.88 -2.82
N LEU A 99 6.08 -1.83 -1.89
CA LEU A 99 6.77 -1.81 -0.60
C LEU A 99 7.47 -3.14 -0.37
N PHE A 100 8.77 -3.21 -0.66
CA PHE A 100 9.56 -4.44 -0.60
C PHE A 100 10.61 -4.40 0.51
N GLY A 101 10.77 -5.54 1.20
CA GLY A 101 11.83 -5.80 2.16
C GLY A 101 12.63 -7.05 1.80
N TYR A 102 13.95 -6.96 1.94
CA TYR A 102 14.87 -8.08 1.73
C TYR A 102 14.73 -9.20 2.76
N ASP A 103 15.59 -10.22 2.64
CA ASP A 103 15.70 -11.32 3.59
C ASP A 103 14.36 -12.05 3.82
N ASN A 104 13.63 -12.23 2.71
CA ASN A 104 12.34 -12.93 2.68
C ASN A 104 11.32 -12.32 3.67
N GLY A 105 11.28 -10.98 3.75
CA GLY A 105 10.33 -10.23 4.55
C GLY A 105 10.77 -9.93 5.99
N THR A 106 11.99 -10.31 6.38
CA THR A 106 12.51 -10.07 7.74
C THR A 106 13.23 -8.74 7.91
N SER A 107 13.69 -8.13 6.81
CA SER A 107 14.26 -6.78 6.81
C SER A 107 13.18 -5.71 6.64
N ASP A 108 13.47 -4.50 7.13
CA ASP A 108 12.60 -3.34 6.93
C ASP A 108 12.43 -3.06 5.43
N TYR A 109 11.38 -2.31 5.06
CA TYR A 109 11.19 -1.87 3.69
C TYR A 109 12.38 -1.05 3.19
N THR A 110 12.99 -1.49 2.10
CA THR A 110 14.18 -0.88 1.49
C THR A 110 13.92 -0.32 0.11
N GLU A 111 12.99 -0.94 -0.63
CA GLU A 111 12.63 -0.53 -1.99
C GLU A 111 11.15 -0.14 -1.99
N ILE A 112 10.91 1.16 -2.10
CA ILE A 112 9.57 1.72 -2.06
C ILE A 112 9.43 2.71 -3.22
N SER A 113 8.50 2.45 -4.12
CA SER A 113 8.31 3.22 -5.34
C SER A 113 6.86 3.14 -5.84
N CYS A 114 6.55 3.95 -6.85
CA CYS A 114 5.25 3.95 -7.53
C CYS A 114 5.47 4.05 -9.05
N GLU A 115 5.05 3.02 -9.77
CA GLU A 115 5.02 2.98 -11.22
C GLU A 115 3.67 2.43 -11.69
N GLN A 116 2.97 3.18 -12.54
CA GLN A 116 1.63 2.78 -12.99
C GLN A 116 1.70 1.49 -13.82
N ALA A 117 0.91 0.49 -13.43
CA ALA A 117 0.84 -0.80 -14.08
C ALA A 117 -0.59 -1.37 -14.08
N CYS A 118 -1.13 -1.73 -12.92
CA CYS A 118 -2.44 -2.39 -12.79
C CYS A 118 -3.58 -1.40 -12.51
N TYR A 119 -3.27 -0.14 -12.20
CA TYR A 119 -4.26 0.89 -11.88
C TYR A 119 -4.32 1.97 -12.96
N GLU A 120 -5.49 2.60 -13.13
CA GLU A 120 -5.79 3.54 -14.23
C GLU A 120 -4.87 4.77 -14.32
N LYS A 121 -4.26 5.20 -13.21
CA LYS A 121 -3.52 6.45 -13.08
C LYS A 121 -2.31 6.25 -12.17
N LYS A 122 -1.20 6.90 -12.56
CA LYS A 122 -0.06 7.08 -11.67
C LYS A 122 -0.47 7.90 -10.43
N ILE A 123 -0.02 7.48 -9.25
CA ILE A 123 -0.23 8.22 -7.99
C ILE A 123 0.97 9.10 -7.60
N ARG A 124 2.11 8.96 -8.28
CA ARG A 124 3.27 9.84 -8.20
C ARG A 124 3.74 10.22 -9.61
N ASP A 125 4.37 11.39 -9.72
CA ASP A 125 4.93 11.85 -11.00
C ASP A 125 6.28 11.20 -11.33
N THR A 126 7.03 10.77 -10.31
CA THR A 126 8.36 10.16 -10.43
C THR A 126 8.29 8.67 -10.09
N LYS A 127 9.21 7.89 -10.67
CA LYS A 127 9.45 6.49 -10.30
C LYS A 127 10.53 6.35 -9.22
N ASP A 128 11.14 7.46 -8.83
CA ASP A 128 12.20 7.51 -7.82
C ASP A 128 11.75 6.86 -6.52
N GLU A 129 12.67 6.12 -5.92
CA GLU A 129 12.46 5.53 -4.61
C GLU A 129 12.28 6.60 -3.53
N PHE A 130 11.50 6.28 -2.51
CA PHE A 130 11.29 7.14 -1.36
C PHE A 130 11.34 6.38 -0.05
N LEU A 131 11.49 7.11 1.06
CA LEU A 131 11.46 6.54 2.39
C LEU A 131 10.09 6.77 3.04
N ILE A 132 9.69 5.83 3.89
CA ILE A 132 8.46 5.95 4.70
C ILE A 132 8.79 6.61 6.04
N GLU A 133 7.98 7.58 6.45
CA GLU A 133 7.99 8.10 7.82
C GLU A 133 7.17 7.21 8.76
N ASP A 134 5.95 6.86 8.35
CA ASP A 134 5.10 5.88 9.02
C ASP A 134 4.08 5.29 8.03
N TYR A 135 3.48 4.16 8.39
CA TYR A 135 2.29 3.65 7.72
C TYR A 135 1.27 3.08 8.71
N GLU A 136 0.00 3.18 8.35
CA GLU A 136 -1.12 2.69 9.15
C GLU A 136 -2.07 1.89 8.28
N VAL A 137 -2.55 0.76 8.80
CA VAL A 137 -3.56 -0.09 8.16
C VAL A 137 -4.77 -0.13 9.08
N PHE A 138 -5.93 0.22 8.55
CA PHE A 138 -7.20 0.21 9.27
C PHE A 138 -8.14 -0.79 8.64
N GLN A 139 -8.79 -1.60 9.46
CA GLN A 139 -9.88 -2.46 9.01
C GLN A 139 -11.21 -1.69 9.10
N LEU A 140 -11.95 -1.63 7.99
CA LEU A 140 -13.26 -1.02 7.94
C LEU A 140 -14.31 -1.99 8.51
N GLN A 141 -15.05 -1.52 9.51
CA GLN A 141 -16.20 -2.24 10.06
C GLN A 141 -17.49 -1.53 9.66
N LYS A 142 -18.52 -2.30 9.30
CA LYS A 142 -19.85 -1.72 9.13
C LYS A 142 -20.33 -1.25 10.50
N LYS A 143 -20.84 -0.02 10.56
CA LYS A 143 -21.74 0.36 11.66
C LYS A 143 -23.04 -0.39 11.48
N GLU A 144 -23.43 -1.14 12.50
CA GLU A 144 -24.80 -1.65 12.67
C GLU A 144 -25.76 -0.51 13.00
#